data_AF-A0A359AYE7-F1
#
_entry.id   AF-A0A359AYE7-F1
#
_cell.length_a   1.000
_cell.length_b   1.000
_cell.length_c   1.000
_cell.angle_alpha   90.00
_cell.angle_beta   90.00
_cell.angle_gamma   90.00
#
_symmetry.space_group_name_H-M   'P 1'
#
loop_
_entity.id
_entity.type
_entity.pdbx_description
1 polymer ?
#
loop_
_entity_poly.entity_id
_entity_poly.type
_entity_poly.pdbx_seq_one_letter_code
_entity_poly.pdbx_strand_id
1 'polypeptide(L)' 'SYIDEHLDHRNLNDIMAPLNSTAENLARLLYEVFKPMFPELYAVEVSETPKTSAIYEPDR' A
#
# COMPACT_ATOMS: atom_id res chain seq x y z
N SER A 1 14.52 1.33 -5.52
CA SER A 1 13.75 1.87 -4.39
C SER A 1 12.71 0.82 -3.98
N TYR A 2 12.09 0.88 -2.79
CA TYR A 2 11.20 -0.20 -2.33
C TYR A 2 10.13 -0.59 -3.36
N ILE A 3 9.50 0.41 -4.00
CA ILE A 3 8.45 0.19 -5.01
C ILE A 3 9.01 -0.54 -6.24
N ASP A 4 10.14 -0.08 -6.79
CA ASP A 4 10.75 -0.70 -7.98
C ASP A 4 11.13 -2.16 -7.74
N GLU A 5 11.55 -2.48 -6.52
CA GLU A 5 12.05 -3.80 -6.16
C GLU A 5 10.93 -4.79 -5.84
N HIS A 6 9.85 -4.33 -5.21
CA HIS A 6 8.83 -5.21 -4.62
C HIS A 6 7.48 -5.17 -5.34
N LEU A 7 7.13 -4.09 -6.05
CA LEU A 7 5.79 -3.88 -6.59
C LEU A 7 5.78 -3.61 -8.10
N ASP A 8 6.71 -2.79 -8.60
CA ASP A 8 6.75 -2.41 -10.01
C ASP A 8 7.01 -3.60 -10.94
N HIS A 9 6.33 -3.66 -12.10
CA HIS A 9 6.41 -4.77 -13.06
C HIS A 9 6.15 -6.18 -12.46
N ARG A 10 5.38 -6.27 -11.37
CA ARG A 10 4.98 -7.56 -10.74
C ARG A 10 3.47 -7.74 -10.69
N ASN A 11 3.03 -8.99 -10.52
CA ASN A 11 1.62 -9.31 -10.29
C ASN A 11 1.30 -9.17 -8.79
N LEU A 12 0.46 -8.20 -8.45
CA LEU A 12 0.09 -7.91 -7.07
C LEU A 12 -0.65 -9.06 -6.37
N ASN A 13 -1.33 -9.94 -7.10
CA ASN A 13 -2.01 -11.09 -6.49
C ASN A 13 -1.02 -12.07 -5.87
N ASP A 14 0.17 -12.22 -6.46
CA ASP A 14 1.22 -13.10 -5.91
C ASP A 14 1.89 -12.50 -4.67
N ILE A 15 1.93 -11.16 -4.60
CA ILE A 15 2.54 -10.40 -3.50
C ILE A 15 1.60 -10.28 -2.31
N MET A 16 0.30 -10.08 -2.57
CA MET A 16 -0.69 -9.77 -1.54
C MET A 16 -1.48 -10.99 -1.05
N ALA A 17 -1.22 -12.19 -1.59
CA ALA A 17 -1.89 -13.41 -1.19
C ALA A 17 -1.82 -13.64 0.34
N PRO A 18 -2.92 -14.07 0.99
CA PRO A 18 -4.21 -14.47 0.42
C PRO A 18 -5.21 -13.33 0.21
N LEU A 19 -4.79 -12.08 0.37
CA LEU A 19 -5.66 -10.91 0.24
C LEU A 19 -5.79 -10.49 -1.23
N ASN A 20 -6.92 -9.86 -1.55
CA ASN A 20 -7.14 -9.30 -2.88
C ASN A 20 -6.26 -8.07 -3.11
N SER A 21 -5.81 -7.87 -4.35
CA SER A 21 -4.96 -6.73 -4.76
C SER A 21 -5.76 -5.42 -4.92
N THR A 22 -6.54 -5.04 -3.91
CA THR A 22 -7.29 -3.78 -3.91
C THR A 22 -6.43 -2.62 -3.42
N ALA A 23 -6.83 -1.38 -3.75
CA ALA A 23 -6.12 -0.17 -3.31
C ALA A 23 -6.09 -0.05 -1.77
N GLU A 24 -7.15 -0.45 -1.08
CA GLU A 24 -7.24 -0.45 0.39
C GLU A 24 -6.21 -1.39 1.01
N ASN A 25 -6.10 -2.62 0.50
CA ASN A 25 -5.14 -3.60 1.01
C ASN A 25 -3.70 -3.17 0.70
N LEU A 26 -3.45 -2.56 -0.46
CA LEU A 26 -2.14 -2.04 -0.83
C LEU A 26 -1.75 -0.84 0.04
N ALA A 27 -2.68 0.08 0.33
CA ALA A 27 -2.44 1.21 1.23
C ALA A 27 -2.04 0.73 2.64
N ARG A 28 -2.74 -0.27 3.17
CA ARG A 28 -2.40 -0.89 4.45
C ARG A 28 -1.03 -1.57 4.43
N LEU A 29 -0.75 -2.37 3.39
CA LEU A 29 0.55 -3.05 3.25
C LEU A 29 1.70 -2.04 3.24
N LEU A 30 1.58 -0.98 2.45
CA LEU A 30 2.58 0.09 2.38
C LEU A 30 2.72 0.83 3.73
N TYR A 31 1.61 1.08 4.43
CA TYR A 31 1.67 1.67 5.76
C TYR A 31 2.46 0.79 6.74
N GLU A 32 2.16 -0.50 6.81
CA GLU A 32 2.85 -1.45 7.69
C GLU A 32 4.35 -1.55 7.37
N VAL A 33 4.72 -1.51 6.09
CA VAL A 33 6.12 -1.51 5.64
C VAL A 33 6.85 -0.24 6.08
N PHE A 34 6.24 0.92 5.91
CA PHE A 34 6.90 2.21 6.10
C PHE A 34 6.82 2.76 7.52
N LYS A 35 5.82 2.37 8.31
CA LYS A 35 5.64 2.86 9.69
C LYS A 35 6.86 2.65 10.61
N PRO A 36 7.58 1.51 10.58
CA PRO A 36 8.80 1.34 11.38
C PRO A 36 9.94 2.28 10.95
N MET A 37 9.98 2.68 9.67
CA MET A 37 11.00 3.58 9.12
C MET A 37 10.64 5.06 9.36
N PHE A 38 9.35 5.37 9.37
CA PHE A 38 8.82 6.71 9.56
C PHE A 38 7.80 6.71 10.71
N PRO A 39 8.25 6.89 11.97
CA PRO A 39 7.37 6.87 13.13
C PRO A 39 6.22 7.89 13.05
N GLU A 40 6.45 9.02 12.36
CA GLU A 40 5.46 10.08 12.14
C GLU A 40 4.50 9.81 10.97
N LEU A 41 4.63 8.69 10.25
CA LEU A 41 3.71 8.32 9.17
C LEU A 41 2.29 8.15 9.73
N TYR A 42 1.37 9.01 9.29
CA TYR A 42 0.01 9.05 9.79
C TYR A 42 -0.98 8.29 8.88
N ALA A 43 -0.76 8.30 7.57
CA ALA A 43 -1.59 7.60 6.59
C ALA A 43 -0.80 7.26 5.32
N VAL A 44 -1.33 6.31 4.54
CA VAL A 44 -0.90 6.04 3.16
C VAL A 44 -2.13 6.11 2.25
N GLU A 45 -2.02 6.86 1.15
CA GLU A 45 -3.01 6.89 0.08
C GLU A 45 -2.48 6.16 -1.15
N VAL A 46 -3.31 5.30 -1.74
CA VAL A 46 -3.03 4.62 -3.01
C VAL A 46 -4.10 4.98 -4.02
N SER A 47 -3.69 5.49 -5.17
CA SER A 47 -4.56 5.79 -6.31
C SER A 47 -4.35 4.75 -7.40
N GLU A 48 -5.36 3.92 -7.65
CA GLU A 48 -5.34 2.94 -8.76
C GLU A 48 -5.48 3.66 -10.11
N THR A 49 -6.36 4.66 -10.14
CA THR A 49 -6.52 5.58 -11.26
C THR A 49 -6.51 7.02 -10.73
N PRO A 50 -6.40 8.05 -11.58
CA PRO A 50 -6.48 9.43 -11.13
C PRO A 50 -7.80 9.82 -10.44
N LYS A 51 -8.86 9.01 -10.56
CA LYS A 51 -10.20 9.29 -10.01
C LYS A 51 -10.61 8.37 -8.86
N THR A 52 -9.81 7.34 -8.56
CA THR A 52 -10.13 6.34 -7.54
C THR A 52 -8.92 6.16 -6.64
N SER A 53 -9.12 6.39 -5.34
CA SER A 53 -8.09 6.18 -4.32
C SER A 53 -8.66 5.55 -3.06
N ALA A 54 -7.76 4.95 -2.29
CA ALA A 54 -8.04 4.44 -0.96
C ALA A 54 -6.97 4.95 0.01
N ILE A 55 -7.40 5.35 1.20
CA ILE A 55 -6.52 5.82 2.27
C ILE A 55 -6.59 4.83 3.42
N TYR A 56 -5.43 4.40 3.91
CA TYR A 56 -5.30 3.69 5.18
C TYR A 56 -4.74 4.63 6.26
N GLU A 57 -5.52 4.81 7.33
CA GLU A 57 -5.23 5.60 8.52
C GLU A 57 -5.70 4.77 9.73
N PRO A 58 -4.79 4.22 10.57
CA PRO A 58 -5.16 3.23 11.59
C PRO A 58 -6.03 3.76 12.73
N ASP A 59 -5.99 5.07 12.97
CA ASP A 59 -6.69 5.74 14.08
C ASP A 59 -8.03 6.37 13.65
N ARG A 60 -8.52 6.05 12.44
CA ARG A 60 -9.76 6.60 11.85
C ARG A 60 -10.91 5.60 11.80
#